data_AF-A0A034WNH6-F1
#
_entry.id   AF-A0A034WNH6-F1
#
_cell.length_a   1.000
_cell.length_b   1.000
_cell.length_c   1.000
_cell.angle_alpha   90.00
_cell.angle_beta   90.00
_cell.angle_gamma   90.00
#
_symmetry.space_group_name_H-M   'P 1'
#
loop_
_entity.id
_entity.type
_entity.pdbx_description
1 polymer ?
#
loop_
_entity_poly.entity_id
_entity_poly.type
_entity_poly.pdbx_seq_one_letter_code
_entity_poly.pdbx_strand_id
1 'polypeptide(L)'
;MTEENKEVTTEEIEQKTDTNVENKETSENVATKEPACEKAKAKNQPSTKKPTKKKSVENNPIRGLPKSGRPWKTPKQKFTTIKKTTKRLSFEKKQELRNELRHIKELSKDIKEQRKEAAVQKNQRRVENAERRLANERRAEVVQIIKNPSKLKRLKKKQMRMIEKRDVSQVKVV
;
A
#
# COMPACT_ATOMS: atom_id res chain seq x y z
N MET A 1 -11.66 -4.77 -58.92
CA MET A 1 -10.48 -3.90 -58.78
C MET A 1 -10.34 -3.65 -57.29
N THR A 2 -9.69 -4.58 -56.57
CA THR A 2 -8.27 -4.49 -56.12
C THR A 2 -8.02 -3.16 -55.44
N GLU A 3 -7.85 -3.12 -54.12
CA GLU A 3 -6.56 -3.13 -53.42
C GLU A 3 -6.90 -3.04 -51.90
N GLU A 4 -6.11 -3.43 -50.90
CA GLU A 4 -4.84 -4.11 -50.75
C GLU A 4 -4.72 -4.35 -49.22
N ASN A 5 -4.21 -5.50 -48.83
CA ASN A 5 -3.80 -5.78 -47.46
C ASN A 5 -2.62 -4.88 -47.10
N LYS A 6 -2.64 -4.24 -45.93
CA LYS A 6 -1.43 -3.70 -45.30
C LYS A 6 -1.29 -4.32 -43.92
N GLU A 7 -0.42 -5.30 -43.87
CA GLU A 7 0.12 -5.91 -42.66
C GLU A 7 0.86 -4.87 -41.83
N VAL A 8 0.64 -4.97 -40.53
CA VAL A 8 1.25 -4.17 -39.47
C VAL A 8 2.54 -4.87 -39.07
N THR A 9 3.69 -4.28 -39.40
CA THR A 9 4.98 -4.69 -38.85
C THR A 9 5.28 -3.90 -37.57
N THR A 10 5.21 -4.58 -36.43
CA THR A 10 5.73 -4.12 -35.14
C THR A 10 7.05 -4.83 -34.88
N GLU A 11 8.15 -4.24 -35.30
CA GLU A 11 9.50 -4.61 -34.84
C GLU A 11 10.31 -3.33 -34.71
N GLU A 12 10.59 -2.93 -33.46
CA GLU A 12 11.77 -2.20 -32.99
C GLU A 12 11.42 -1.48 -31.68
N ILE A 13 12.05 -1.95 -30.60
CA ILE A 13 12.54 -1.24 -29.39
C ILE A 13 12.49 -2.23 -28.21
N GLU A 14 13.43 -3.18 -28.20
CA GLU A 14 13.89 -3.85 -26.97
C GLU A 14 15.37 -4.27 -27.13
N GLN A 15 16.30 -3.42 -26.69
CA GLN A 15 17.66 -3.82 -26.26
C GLN A 15 18.05 -2.87 -25.10
N LYS A 16 17.78 -3.25 -23.85
CA LYS A 16 18.67 -3.96 -22.92
C LYS A 16 20.07 -3.33 -22.82
N THR A 17 20.24 -2.50 -21.79
CA THR A 17 21.54 -2.06 -21.27
C THR A 17 22.08 -3.13 -20.34
N ASP A 18 23.18 -3.76 -20.74
CA ASP A 18 23.92 -4.72 -19.91
C ASP A 18 24.77 -4.02 -18.84
N THR A 19 24.71 -4.61 -17.66
CA THR A 19 25.51 -4.33 -16.47
C THR A 19 26.94 -4.87 -16.62
N ASN A 20 27.96 -4.04 -16.39
CA ASN A 20 29.32 -4.51 -16.12
C ASN A 20 30.09 -3.47 -15.27
N VAL A 21 30.24 -3.72 -13.95
CA VAL A 21 31.35 -3.18 -13.14
C VAL A 21 31.75 -4.22 -12.09
N GLU A 22 32.76 -4.98 -12.50
CA GLU A 22 33.89 -5.57 -11.78
C GLU A 22 34.03 -5.30 -10.26
N ASN A 23 34.13 -6.40 -9.50
CA ASN A 23 34.62 -6.46 -8.12
C ASN A 23 36.15 -6.42 -8.10
N LYS A 24 36.75 -5.61 -7.21
CA LYS A 24 38.10 -5.81 -6.70
C LYS A 24 38.15 -5.56 -5.20
N GLU A 25 38.57 -6.59 -4.48
CA GLU A 25 38.73 -6.64 -3.04
C GLU A 25 39.99 -5.87 -2.61
N THR A 26 39.89 -5.12 -1.51
CA THR A 26 41.03 -4.85 -0.63
C THR A 26 40.61 -5.09 0.81
N SER A 27 41.35 -6.00 1.43
CA SER A 27 41.36 -6.38 2.83
C SER A 27 41.61 -5.21 3.78
N GLU A 28 40.96 -5.20 4.94
CA GLU A 28 41.62 -4.99 6.23
C GLU A 28 40.69 -5.39 7.38
N ASN A 29 41.26 -6.13 8.33
CA ASN A 29 40.63 -6.83 9.42
C ASN A 29 40.93 -6.10 10.73
N VAL A 30 39.93 -5.65 11.48
CA VAL A 30 40.07 -5.29 12.91
C VAL A 30 38.85 -5.78 13.69
N ALA A 31 39.16 -6.52 14.75
CA ALA A 31 38.27 -7.30 15.59
C ALA A 31 37.47 -6.47 16.61
N THR A 32 36.34 -7.08 17.00
CA THR A 32 35.62 -7.05 18.29
C THR A 32 35.10 -5.72 18.87
N LYS A 33 33.76 -5.62 18.97
CA LYS A 33 32.98 -5.60 20.23
C LYS A 33 31.51 -5.28 19.95
N GLU A 34 30.59 -6.20 20.28
CA GLU A 34 29.24 -5.79 20.70
C GLU A 34 29.33 -5.32 22.16
N PRO A 35 28.58 -4.27 22.57
CA PRO A 35 27.25 -4.55 23.12
C PRO A 35 26.18 -3.45 22.91
N ALA A 36 24.93 -3.90 23.06
CA ALA A 36 23.81 -3.20 23.69
C ALA A 36 23.11 -2.02 22.99
N CYS A 37 21.85 -2.31 22.68
CA CYS A 37 20.69 -1.41 22.62
C CYS A 37 20.80 -0.16 23.52
N GLU A 38 21.01 1.01 22.90
CA GLU A 38 20.75 2.30 23.52
C GLU A 38 19.63 3.04 22.80
N LYS A 39 18.64 3.42 23.61
CA LYS A 39 17.43 4.15 23.23
C LYS A 39 17.81 5.45 22.50
N ALA A 40 17.57 5.49 21.19
CA ALA A 40 17.60 6.72 20.43
C ALA A 40 16.43 7.63 20.89
N LYS A 41 16.75 8.52 21.83
CA LYS A 41 15.92 9.64 22.24
C LYS A 41 15.78 10.57 21.03
N ALA A 42 14.65 10.43 20.31
CA ALA A 42 14.26 11.33 19.24
C ALA A 42 14.27 12.77 19.76
N LYS A 43 15.31 13.53 19.40
CA LYS A 43 15.32 14.99 19.52
C LYS A 43 14.26 15.52 18.57
N ASN A 44 13.05 15.67 19.09
CA ASN A 44 11.99 16.49 18.50
C ASN A 44 12.51 17.93 18.41
N GLN A 45 13.10 18.27 17.27
CA GLN A 45 13.35 19.67 16.92
C GLN A 45 11.99 20.36 16.77
N PRO A 46 11.66 21.36 17.59
CA PRO A 46 10.46 22.15 17.38
C PRO A 46 10.65 22.92 16.07
N SER A 47 9.80 22.64 15.08
CA SER A 47 9.70 23.41 13.85
C SER A 47 9.58 24.89 14.22
N THR A 48 10.64 25.66 13.95
CA THR A 48 10.66 27.10 14.11
C THR A 48 9.65 27.69 13.14
N LYS A 49 8.44 27.91 13.64
CA LYS A 49 7.41 28.68 12.94
C LYS A 49 8.01 30.06 12.72
N LYS A 50 8.44 30.36 11.49
CA LYS A 50 8.73 31.73 11.05
C LYS A 50 7.57 32.61 11.52
N PRO A 51 7.83 33.74 12.22
CA PRO A 51 6.76 34.64 12.61
C PRO A 51 6.15 35.19 11.31
N THR A 52 4.96 34.68 10.97
CA THR A 52 4.11 35.37 10.03
C THR A 52 3.86 36.74 10.65
N LYS A 53 4.37 37.79 10.00
CA LYS A 53 4.10 39.18 10.39
C LYS A 53 2.59 39.29 10.57
N LYS A 54 2.16 39.42 11.82
CA LYS A 54 0.78 39.79 12.15
C LYS A 54 0.56 41.12 11.44
N LYS A 55 -0.24 41.13 10.37
CA LYS A 55 -0.74 42.38 9.79
C LYS A 55 -1.30 43.19 10.95
N SER A 56 -0.86 44.44 11.06
CA SER A 56 -1.22 45.31 12.15
C SER A 56 -2.75 45.32 12.29
N VAL A 57 -3.22 45.02 13.50
CA VAL A 57 -4.64 45.03 13.88
C VAL A 57 -5.08 46.49 14.11
N GLU A 58 -4.48 47.45 13.40
CA GLU A 58 -4.62 48.89 13.64
C GLU A 58 -6.03 49.40 13.37
N ASN A 59 -6.88 48.63 12.69
CA ASN A 59 -8.24 49.04 12.33
C ASN A 59 -9.37 48.14 12.88
N ASN A 60 -9.08 47.21 13.78
CA ASN A 60 -10.14 46.50 14.51
C ASN A 60 -10.25 47.07 15.92
N PRO A 61 -11.45 47.50 16.39
CA PRO A 61 -11.60 47.92 17.77
C PRO A 61 -11.18 46.77 18.68
N ILE A 62 -10.24 47.04 19.60
CA ILE A 62 -9.72 46.07 20.55
C ILE A 62 -10.91 45.66 21.45
N ARG A 63 -11.55 44.54 21.14
CA ARG A 63 -12.57 43.96 22.02
C ARG A 63 -11.87 43.43 23.27
N GLY A 64 -12.38 43.81 24.44
CA GLY A 64 -11.93 43.24 25.70
C GLY A 64 -12.07 41.72 25.73
N LEU A 65 -11.09 41.04 26.31
CA LEU A 65 -11.15 39.60 26.55
C LEU A 65 -11.94 39.35 27.85
N PRO A 66 -12.90 38.41 27.89
CA PRO A 66 -13.55 38.02 29.12
C PRO A 66 -12.55 37.35 30.07
N LYS A 67 -12.85 37.33 31.38
CA LYS A 67 -11.97 36.75 32.41
C LYS A 67 -11.59 35.28 32.13
N SER A 68 -12.47 34.52 31.49
CA SER A 68 -12.26 33.12 31.10
C SER A 68 -11.35 32.95 29.87
N GLY A 69 -10.92 34.03 29.22
CA GLY A 69 -10.09 34.01 28.00
C GLY A 69 -10.81 33.47 26.76
N ARG A 70 -12.04 32.95 26.90
CA ARG A 70 -12.79 32.34 25.80
C ARG A 70 -14.04 33.15 25.48
N PRO A 71 -14.11 33.77 24.28
CA PRO A 71 -15.31 34.51 23.87
C PRO A 71 -16.44 33.52 23.60
N TRP A 72 -17.59 33.75 24.23
CA TRP A 72 -18.80 32.94 24.03
C TRP A 72 -19.50 33.20 22.69
N LYS A 73 -19.12 34.27 21.98
CA LYS A 73 -19.62 34.66 20.65
C LYS A 73 -18.46 34.94 19.70
N THR A 74 -18.53 34.41 18.48
CA THR A 74 -17.61 34.78 17.41
C THR A 74 -17.98 36.15 16.82
N PRO A 75 -17.00 37.02 16.48
CA PRO A 75 -17.28 38.27 15.80
C PRO A 75 -17.93 37.99 14.43
N LYS A 76 -19.15 38.51 14.22
CA LYS A 76 -19.80 38.51 12.91
C LYS A 76 -19.15 39.57 12.01
N GLN A 77 -18.77 39.18 10.80
CA GLN A 77 -18.31 40.12 9.78
C GLN A 77 -19.52 40.91 9.24
N LYS A 78 -19.35 42.21 8.97
CA LYS A 78 -20.40 43.02 8.34
C LYS A 78 -20.64 42.50 6.91
N PHE A 79 -21.90 42.41 6.49
CA PHE A 79 -22.26 41.99 5.12
C PHE A 79 -21.63 42.89 4.04
N THR A 80 -21.29 44.13 4.36
CA THR A 80 -20.58 45.08 3.48
C THR A 80 -19.13 44.69 3.20
N THR A 81 -18.49 43.93 4.08
CA THR A 81 -17.11 43.44 3.89
C THR A 81 -17.07 42.24 2.92
N ILE A 82 -18.20 41.58 2.70
CA ILE A 82 -18.29 40.45 1.77
C ILE A 82 -18.34 41.01 0.35
N LYS A 83 -17.32 40.70 -0.46
CA LYS A 83 -17.30 41.07 -1.88
C LYS A 83 -18.46 40.39 -2.60
N LYS A 84 -19.49 41.17 -2.96
CA LYS A 84 -20.72 40.67 -3.60
C LYS A 84 -20.47 40.07 -4.99
N THR A 85 -19.44 40.53 -5.69
CA THR A 85 -19.16 40.13 -7.08
C THR A 85 -17.69 39.84 -7.29
N THR A 86 -17.38 38.61 -7.69
CA THR A 86 -16.07 38.23 -8.19
C THR A 86 -16.04 38.45 -9.71
N LYS A 87 -14.95 39.03 -10.24
CA LYS A 87 -14.78 39.20 -11.69
C LYS A 87 -14.82 37.83 -12.37
N ARG A 88 -15.57 37.71 -13.46
CA ARG A 88 -15.63 36.45 -14.22
C ARG A 88 -14.25 36.18 -14.84
N LEU A 89 -13.82 34.93 -14.78
CA LEU A 89 -12.60 34.49 -15.45
C LEU A 89 -12.75 34.61 -16.97
N SER A 90 -11.64 34.95 -17.65
CA SER A 90 -11.56 34.87 -19.11
C SER A 90 -11.77 33.44 -19.60
N PHE A 91 -12.10 33.28 -20.88
CA PHE A 91 -12.35 31.95 -21.47
C PHE A 91 -11.11 31.05 -21.38
N GLU A 92 -9.93 31.60 -21.71
CA GLU A 92 -8.65 30.91 -21.63
C GLU A 92 -8.38 30.32 -20.24
N LYS A 93 -8.52 31.14 -19.19
CA LYS A 93 -8.38 30.70 -17.79
C LYS A 93 -9.37 29.61 -17.38
N LYS A 94 -10.57 29.61 -17.97
CA LYS A 94 -11.55 28.52 -17.73
C LYS A 94 -11.12 27.24 -18.42
N GLN A 95 -10.51 27.32 -19.60
CA GLN A 95 -10.03 26.17 -20.33
C GLN A 95 -8.81 25.55 -19.65
N GLU A 96 -7.86 26.38 -19.19
CA GLU A 96 -6.72 25.95 -18.37
C GLU A 96 -7.20 25.18 -17.14
N LEU A 97 -8.13 25.76 -16.36
CA LEU A 97 -8.68 25.12 -15.18
C LEU A 97 -9.37 23.78 -15.51
N ARG A 98 -10.09 23.69 -16.63
CA ARG A 98 -10.71 22.42 -17.07
C ARG A 98 -9.65 21.38 -17.45
N ASN A 99 -8.55 21.80 -18.04
CA ASN A 99 -7.44 20.90 -18.40
C ASN A 99 -6.72 20.40 -17.15
N GLU A 100 -6.41 21.29 -16.20
CA GLU A 100 -5.83 20.93 -14.90
C GLU A 100 -6.73 19.95 -14.14
N LEU A 101 -8.04 20.21 -14.08
CA LEU A 101 -8.99 19.31 -13.43
C LEU A 101 -9.08 17.94 -14.11
N ARG A 102 -8.96 17.88 -15.45
CA ARG A 102 -8.90 16.60 -16.18
C ARG A 102 -7.64 15.84 -15.83
N HIS A 103 -6.49 16.50 -15.89
CA HIS A 103 -5.20 15.92 -15.56
C HIS A 103 -5.15 15.40 -14.11
N ILE A 104 -5.63 16.17 -13.13
CA ILE A 104 -5.69 15.74 -11.72
C ILE A 104 -6.61 14.52 -11.56
N LYS A 105 -7.72 14.46 -12.30
CA LYS A 105 -8.63 13.30 -12.25
C LYS A 105 -8.00 12.05 -12.83
N GLU A 106 -7.28 12.17 -13.94
CA GLU A 106 -6.53 11.07 -14.56
C GLU A 106 -5.48 10.55 -13.58
N LEU A 107 -4.63 11.43 -13.04
CA LEU A 107 -3.63 11.05 -12.05
C LEU A 107 -4.25 10.38 -10.81
N SER A 108 -5.41 10.88 -10.34
CA SER A 108 -6.13 10.25 -9.23
C SER A 108 -6.69 8.88 -9.56
N LYS A 109 -7.13 8.65 -10.81
CA LYS A 109 -7.59 7.34 -11.28
C LYS A 109 -6.42 6.36 -11.33
N ASP A 110 -5.29 6.76 -11.92
CA ASP A 110 -4.10 5.93 -12.06
C ASP A 110 -3.59 5.46 -10.69
N ILE A 111 -3.51 6.37 -9.71
CA ILE A 111 -3.11 6.02 -8.33
C ILE A 111 -4.08 5.00 -7.71
N LYS A 112 -5.38 5.11 -7.97
CA LYS A 112 -6.37 4.17 -7.44
C LYS A 112 -6.29 2.81 -8.13
N GLU A 113 -6.04 2.80 -9.43
CA GLU A 113 -5.88 1.59 -10.23
C GLU A 113 -4.63 0.81 -9.81
N GLN A 114 -3.48 1.47 -9.70
CA GLN A 114 -2.24 0.87 -9.17
C GLN A 114 -2.44 0.25 -7.78
N ARG A 115 -3.19 0.93 -6.89
CA ARG A 115 -3.52 0.38 -5.56
C ARG A 115 -4.41 -0.86 -5.63
N LYS A 116 -5.39 -0.87 -6.55
CA LYS A 116 -6.27 -2.03 -6.74
C LYS A 116 -5.50 -3.21 -7.33
N GLU A 117 -4.68 -2.98 -8.35
CA GLU A 117 -3.84 -4.02 -8.96
C GLU A 117 -2.89 -4.64 -7.93
N ALA A 118 -2.20 -3.81 -7.12
CA ALA A 118 -1.33 -4.30 -6.07
C ALA A 118 -2.10 -5.14 -5.02
N ALA A 119 -3.33 -4.76 -4.68
CA ALA A 119 -4.18 -5.53 -3.77
C ALA A 119 -4.63 -6.87 -4.37
N VAL A 120 -5.01 -6.87 -5.65
CA VAL A 120 -5.41 -8.08 -6.39
C VAL A 120 -4.24 -9.05 -6.49
N GLN A 121 -3.06 -8.57 -6.90
CA GLN A 121 -1.84 -9.39 -6.97
C GLN A 121 -1.46 -9.98 -5.61
N LYS A 122 -1.58 -9.19 -4.53
CA LYS A 122 -1.33 -9.69 -3.17
C LYS A 122 -2.33 -10.77 -2.78
N ASN A 123 -3.59 -10.64 -3.17
CA ASN A 123 -4.62 -11.64 -2.89
C ASN A 123 -4.35 -12.94 -3.69
N GLN A 124 -4.06 -12.82 -4.99
CA GLN A 124 -3.70 -13.96 -5.84
C GLN A 124 -2.53 -14.74 -5.25
N ARG A 125 -1.44 -14.06 -4.89
CA ARG A 125 -0.29 -14.69 -4.21
C ARG A 125 -0.66 -15.40 -2.91
N ARG A 126 -1.60 -14.87 -2.13
CA ARG A 126 -2.08 -15.51 -0.90
C ARG A 126 -2.88 -16.77 -1.19
N VAL A 127 -3.77 -16.71 -2.18
CA VAL A 127 -4.58 -17.85 -2.60
C VAL A 127 -3.67 -18.96 -3.14
N GLU A 128 -2.77 -18.64 -4.06
CA GLU A 128 -1.80 -19.61 -4.62
C GLU A 128 -0.93 -20.24 -3.54
N ASN A 129 -0.43 -19.45 -2.59
CA ASN A 129 0.36 -19.99 -1.47
C ASN A 129 -0.47 -20.86 -0.54
N ALA A 130 -1.74 -20.54 -0.31
CA ALA A 130 -2.65 -21.35 0.49
C ALA A 130 -2.97 -22.68 -0.22
N GLU A 131 -3.24 -22.64 -1.52
CA GLU A 131 -3.46 -23.83 -2.34
C GLU A 131 -2.21 -24.72 -2.37
N ARG A 132 -1.04 -24.13 -2.56
CA ARG A 132 0.24 -24.85 -2.50
C ARG A 132 0.46 -25.48 -1.13
N ARG A 133 0.13 -24.77 -0.04
CA ARG A 133 0.21 -25.32 1.31
C ARG A 133 -0.73 -26.50 1.50
N LEU A 134 -1.99 -26.39 1.09
CA LEU A 134 -2.96 -27.49 1.18
C LEU A 134 -2.54 -28.70 0.34
N ALA A 135 -2.00 -28.48 -0.86
CA ALA A 135 -1.47 -29.56 -1.70
C ALA A 135 -0.24 -30.22 -1.07
N ASN A 136 0.66 -29.43 -0.49
CA ASN A 136 1.84 -29.94 0.22
C ASN A 136 1.46 -30.69 1.50
N GLU A 137 0.48 -30.21 2.27
CA GLU A 137 -0.05 -30.89 3.44
C GLU A 137 -0.64 -32.24 3.06
N ARG A 138 -1.47 -32.30 2.00
CA ARG A 138 -1.99 -33.58 1.48
C ARG A 138 -0.87 -34.52 0.99
N ARG A 139 0.16 -33.98 0.35
CA ARG A 139 1.29 -34.78 -0.17
C ARG A 139 2.23 -35.28 0.93
N ALA A 140 2.45 -34.46 1.96
CA ALA A 140 3.28 -34.78 3.12
C ALA A 140 2.56 -35.68 4.12
N GLU A 141 1.24 -35.82 4.01
CA GLU A 141 0.45 -36.70 4.85
C GLU A 141 0.84 -38.18 4.61
N VAL A 142 1.58 -38.73 5.56
CA VAL A 142 1.97 -40.15 5.57
C VAL A 142 0.84 -40.97 6.19
N VAL A 143 0.07 -41.65 5.36
CA VAL A 143 -1.05 -42.50 5.79
C VAL A 143 -0.63 -43.95 5.99
N GLN A 144 -1.18 -44.59 7.02
CA GLN A 144 -1.05 -46.04 7.21
C GLN A 144 -2.31 -46.74 6.68
N ILE A 145 -2.15 -47.62 5.70
CA ILE A 145 -3.28 -48.35 5.10
C ILE A 145 -3.66 -49.53 6.01
N ILE A 146 -4.84 -49.44 6.61
CA ILE A 146 -5.40 -50.50 7.45
C ILE A 146 -6.21 -51.47 6.58
N LYS A 147 -5.57 -52.54 6.11
CA LYS A 147 -6.22 -53.56 5.26
C LYS A 147 -7.34 -54.35 5.99
N ASN A 148 -7.24 -54.52 7.31
CA ASN A 148 -8.21 -55.29 8.10
C ASN A 148 -8.96 -54.39 9.12
N PRO A 149 -10.30 -54.22 8.98
CA PRO A 149 -11.09 -53.33 9.83
C PRO A 149 -11.27 -53.84 11.27
N SER A 150 -11.10 -55.14 11.53
CA SER A 150 -11.16 -55.70 12.88
C SER A 150 -10.06 -55.15 13.78
N LYS A 151 -8.96 -54.62 13.21
CA LYS A 151 -7.91 -53.93 13.97
C LYS A 151 -8.44 -52.68 14.67
N LEU A 152 -9.30 -51.90 14.02
CA LEU A 152 -9.91 -50.69 14.62
C LEU A 152 -10.80 -51.06 15.81
N LYS A 153 -11.57 -52.14 15.70
CA LYS A 153 -12.47 -52.61 16.77
C LYS A 153 -11.73 -53.07 18.03
N ARG A 154 -10.46 -53.48 17.89
CA ARG A 154 -9.60 -53.94 19.00
C ARG A 154 -8.89 -52.78 19.72
N LEU A 155 -8.89 -51.57 19.18
CA LEU A 155 -8.22 -50.42 19.78
C LEU A 155 -9.00 -49.85 20.96
N LYS A 156 -8.27 -49.22 21.89
CA LYS A 156 -8.88 -48.51 23.01
C LYS A 156 -9.62 -47.27 22.50
N LYS A 157 -10.72 -46.91 23.15
CA LYS A 157 -11.58 -45.76 22.77
C LYS A 157 -10.81 -44.44 22.64
N LYS A 158 -9.74 -44.22 23.42
CA LYS A 158 -8.87 -43.03 23.32
C LYS A 158 -8.05 -43.01 22.01
N GLN A 159 -7.50 -44.16 21.60
CA GLN A 159 -6.74 -44.29 20.36
C GLN A 159 -7.66 -44.13 19.14
N MET A 160 -8.88 -44.67 19.20
CA MET A 160 -9.89 -44.48 18.14
C MET A 160 -10.28 -43.02 17.92
N ARG A 161 -10.19 -42.15 18.95
CA ARG A 161 -10.45 -40.71 18.82
C ARG A 161 -9.27 -39.94 18.21
N MET A 162 -8.07 -40.51 18.21
CA MET A 162 -6.86 -39.90 17.64
C MET A 162 -6.68 -40.24 16.16
N ILE A 163 -7.41 -41.22 15.63
CA ILE A 163 -7.30 -41.63 14.23
C ILE A 163 -8.18 -40.73 13.37
N GLU A 164 -7.57 -40.03 12.43
CA GLU A 164 -8.25 -39.32 11.35
C GLU A 164 -8.33 -40.22 10.11
N LYS A 165 -9.47 -40.22 9.43
CA LYS A 165 -9.65 -40.95 8.17
C LYS A 165 -9.29 -40.05 7.01
N ARG A 166 -8.51 -40.56 6.06
CA ARG A 166 -8.04 -39.84 4.87
C ARG A 166 -8.30 -40.68 3.63
N ASP A 167 -8.56 -40.01 2.52
CA ASP A 167 -8.80 -40.67 1.24
C ASP A 167 -7.49 -41.16 0.63
N VAL A 168 -7.45 -42.44 0.27
CA VAL A 168 -6.26 -43.12 -0.27
C VAL A 168 -6.42 -43.58 -1.71
N SER A 169 -7.47 -43.11 -2.41
CA SER A 169 -7.79 -43.53 -3.78
C SER A 169 -6.66 -43.28 -4.79
N GLN A 170 -5.77 -42.32 -4.50
CA GLN A 170 -4.65 -41.95 -5.36
C GLN A 170 -3.30 -42.54 -4.93
N VAL A 171 -3.22 -43.23 -3.78
CA VAL A 171 -1.96 -43.77 -3.26
C VAL A 171 -1.72 -45.15 -3.87
N LYS A 172 -0.68 -45.28 -4.71
CA LYS A 172 -0.29 -46.56 -5.31
C LYS A 172 0.41 -47.43 -4.25
N VAL A 173 -0.29 -48.48 -3.81
CA VAL A 173 0.24 -49.45 -2.85
C VAL A 173 1.16 -50.41 -3.62
N VAL A 174 2.44 -50.48 -3.20
CA VAL A 174 3.38 -51.53 -3.62
C VAL A 174 3.17 -52.77 -2.74
#